data_AF-A0A962C7S7-F1
#
_entry.id   AF-A0A962C7S7-F1
#
_cell.length_a   1.000
_cell.length_b   1.000
_cell.length_c   1.000
_cell.angle_alpha   90.00
_cell.angle_beta   90.00
_cell.angle_gamma   90.00
#
_symmetry.space_group_name_H-M   'P 1'
#
loop_
_entity.id
_entity.type
_entity.pdbx_description
1 polymer ?
#
loop_
_entity_poly.entity_id
_entity_poly.type
_entity_poly.pdbx_seq_one_letter_code
_entity_poly.pdbx_strand_id
1 'polypeptide(L)'
;HGYVIFGRQRAFPATFVLSRLDGRNGFRIEGANASSILSEVGSAGDINGDGLDDALVETCSPDSDGRHSASDHYVVFGRRGGFADVVELAHTDGGDGLLHADDLALAFDDDTTTGAN
;
A
#
# COMPACT_ATOMS: atom_id res chain seq x y z
N HIS A 1 -9.77 -1.60 6.17
CA HIS A 1 -8.77 -2.64 5.87
C HIS A 1 -9.03 -3.29 4.52
N GLY A 2 -8.00 -3.88 3.94
CA GLY A 2 -8.07 -4.70 2.72
C GLY A 2 -7.13 -5.89 2.80
N TYR A 3 -7.08 -6.69 1.75
CA TYR A 3 -6.31 -7.94 1.73
C TYR A 3 -5.51 -8.05 0.44
N VAL A 4 -4.24 -8.43 0.59
CA VAL A 4 -3.36 -8.83 -0.50
C VAL A 4 -3.24 -10.35 -0.46
N ILE A 5 -3.47 -11.01 -1.59
CA ILE A 5 -3.30 -12.45 -1.73
C ILE A 5 -2.25 -12.68 -2.82
N PHE A 6 -1.20 -13.42 -2.49
CA PHE A 6 -0.15 -13.67 -3.47
C PHE A 6 -0.57 -14.69 -4.52
N GLY A 7 -0.25 -14.35 -5.77
CA GLY A 7 -0.34 -15.29 -6.88
C GLY A 7 0.45 -16.56 -6.59
N ARG A 8 -0.02 -17.68 -7.12
CA ARG A 8 0.59 -18.99 -6.92
C ARG A 8 0.49 -19.82 -8.19
N GLN A 9 1.48 -20.70 -8.40
CA GLN A 9 1.55 -21.56 -9.60
C GLN A 9 0.42 -22.59 -9.70
N ARG A 10 -0.15 -22.98 -8.55
CA ARG A 10 -1.30 -23.89 -8.50
C ARG A 10 -2.59 -23.08 -8.41
N ALA A 11 -3.68 -23.59 -8.98
CA ALA A 11 -4.98 -22.95 -8.87
C ALA A 11 -5.37 -22.70 -7.40
N PHE A 12 -6.05 -21.59 -7.15
CA PHE A 12 -6.64 -21.31 -5.85
C PHE A 12 -7.75 -22.33 -5.53
N PRO A 13 -7.93 -22.69 -4.26
CA PRO A 13 -9.12 -23.42 -3.83
C PRO A 13 -10.37 -22.58 -4.12
N ALA A 14 -11.51 -23.24 -4.33
CA ALA A 14 -12.81 -22.57 -4.52
C ALA A 14 -13.22 -21.67 -3.33
N THR A 15 -12.61 -21.89 -2.16
CA THR A 15 -12.76 -21.04 -0.99
C THR A 15 -11.39 -20.72 -0.44
N PHE A 16 -11.10 -19.43 -0.31
CA PHE A 16 -9.91 -18.92 0.35
C PHE A 16 -10.30 -18.26 1.67
N VAL A 17 -9.69 -18.70 2.77
CA VAL A 17 -10.02 -18.22 4.11
C VAL A 17 -9.05 -17.10 4.48
N LEU A 18 -9.52 -15.85 4.49
CA LEU A 18 -8.69 -14.66 4.73
C LEU A 18 -8.02 -14.67 6.12
N SER A 19 -8.63 -15.32 7.12
CA SER A 19 -8.01 -15.47 8.45
C SER A 19 -6.82 -16.44 8.48
N ARG A 20 -6.43 -17.03 7.33
CA ARG A 20 -5.23 -17.85 7.18
C ARG A 20 -4.09 -17.12 6.46
N LEU A 21 -4.25 -15.82 6.22
CA LEU A 21 -3.16 -15.00 5.73
C LEU A 21 -2.05 -14.97 6.79
N ASP A 22 -0.82 -15.24 6.37
CA ASP A 22 0.33 -15.43 7.27
C ASP A 22 1.58 -14.64 6.82
N GLY A 23 1.40 -13.74 5.86
CA GLY A 23 2.46 -12.96 5.24
C GLY A 23 3.26 -13.69 4.17
N ARG A 24 3.17 -15.03 4.08
CA ARG A 24 3.80 -15.83 2.99
C ARG A 24 2.83 -16.15 1.87
N ASN A 25 1.54 -16.21 2.17
CA ASN A 25 0.46 -16.43 1.19
C ASN A 25 -0.34 -15.13 0.89
N GLY A 26 0.02 -14.04 1.55
CA GLY A 26 -0.65 -12.75 1.52
C GLY A 26 -0.80 -12.18 2.93
N PHE A 27 -1.40 -11.00 3.06
CA PHE A 27 -1.53 -10.27 4.32
C PHE A 27 -2.73 -9.32 4.29
N ARG A 28 -3.13 -8.85 5.47
CA ARG A 28 -4.15 -7.81 5.63
C ARG A 28 -3.47 -6.44 5.73
N ILE A 29 -4.00 -5.45 5.01
CA ILE A 29 -3.61 -4.05 5.12
C ILE A 29 -4.59 -3.33 6.04
N GLU A 30 -4.06 -2.70 7.07
CA GLU A 30 -4.80 -1.79 7.96
C GLU A 30 -4.44 -0.35 7.62
N GLY A 31 -5.47 0.51 7.58
CA GLY A 31 -5.28 1.93 7.32
C GLY A 31 -4.51 2.60 8.47
N ALA A 32 -3.90 3.76 8.20
CA ALA A 32 -3.10 4.45 9.20
C ALA A 32 -3.92 4.92 10.40
N ASN A 33 -5.22 5.21 10.21
CA ASN A 33 -6.15 5.59 11.26
C ASN A 33 -7.43 4.75 11.22
N ALA A 34 -8.20 4.76 12.31
CA ALA A 34 -9.46 4.01 12.41
C ALA A 34 -10.53 4.44 11.38
N SER A 35 -10.45 5.68 10.89
CA SER A 35 -11.32 6.22 9.84
C SER A 35 -10.75 6.05 8.42
N SER A 36 -9.51 5.57 8.28
CA SER A 36 -8.86 5.42 6.96
C SER A 36 -9.47 4.24 6.20
N ILE A 37 -9.89 4.53 4.97
CA ILE A 37 -10.48 3.56 4.06
C ILE A 37 -9.48 3.35 2.91
N LEU A 38 -9.23 2.11 2.52
CA LEU A 38 -8.45 1.85 1.31
C LEU A 38 -9.30 2.24 0.09
N SER A 39 -8.77 3.13 -0.74
CA SER A 39 -9.47 3.68 -1.89
C SER A 39 -9.11 2.92 -3.17
N GLU A 40 -7.82 2.91 -3.50
CA GLU A 40 -7.31 2.32 -4.74
C GLU A 40 -6.02 1.55 -4.48
N VAL A 41 -5.80 0.51 -5.29
CA VAL A 41 -4.56 -0.27 -5.30
C VAL A 41 -4.11 -0.42 -6.75
N GLY A 42 -2.89 0.03 -7.03
CA GLY A 42 -2.26 -0.03 -8.35
C GLY A 42 -0.99 -0.87 -8.33
N SER A 43 -0.59 -1.38 -9.50
CA SER A 43 0.75 -1.92 -9.70
C SER A 43 1.74 -0.77 -9.86
N ALA A 44 2.83 -0.76 -9.09
CA ALA A 44 3.93 0.17 -9.29
C ALA A 44 5.06 -0.45 -10.14
N GLY A 45 5.05 -1.77 -10.35
CA GLY A 45 6.18 -2.51 -10.89
C GLY A 45 7.34 -2.56 -9.89
N ASP A 46 8.49 -3.08 -10.29
CA ASP A 46 9.71 -3.08 -9.46
C ASP A 46 10.39 -1.70 -9.50
N ILE A 47 10.06 -0.81 -8.56
CA ILE A 47 10.57 0.58 -8.56
C ILE A 47 11.91 0.71 -7.85
N ASN A 48 12.30 -0.27 -7.04
CA ASN A 48 13.57 -0.27 -6.29
C ASN A 48 14.65 -1.20 -6.88
N GLY A 49 14.32 -1.99 -7.91
CA GLY A 49 15.24 -2.81 -8.68
C GLY A 49 15.63 -4.13 -8.03
N ASP A 50 14.80 -4.69 -7.13
CA ASP A 50 15.11 -5.93 -6.40
C ASP A 50 14.58 -7.22 -7.10
N GLY A 51 13.91 -7.03 -8.24
CA GLY A 51 13.31 -8.05 -9.07
C GLY A 51 11.93 -8.52 -8.61
N LEU A 52 11.21 -7.73 -7.80
CA LEU A 52 9.84 -8.00 -7.36
C LEU A 52 8.94 -6.79 -7.63
N ASP A 53 7.72 -7.05 -8.11
CA ASP A 53 6.76 -5.96 -8.34
C ASP A 53 6.27 -5.37 -7.01
N ASP A 54 6.27 -4.04 -6.94
CA ASP A 54 5.76 -3.22 -5.85
C ASP A 54 4.31 -2.78 -6.12
N ALA A 55 3.63 -2.32 -5.07
CA ALA A 55 2.26 -1.84 -5.15
C ALA A 55 2.11 -0.42 -4.62
N LEU A 56 1.28 0.38 -5.28
CA LEU A 56 0.82 1.67 -4.78
C LEU A 56 -0.54 1.48 -4.09
N VAL A 57 -0.68 1.99 -2.89
CA VAL A 57 -1.93 1.95 -2.11
C VAL A 57 -2.34 3.37 -1.79
N GLU A 58 -3.56 3.72 -2.16
CA GLU A 58 -4.19 4.97 -1.74
C GLU A 58 -5.16 4.69 -0.60
N THR A 59 -5.13 5.55 0.41
CA THR A 59 -6.15 5.60 1.44
C THR A 59 -6.85 6.94 1.41
N CYS A 60 -8.12 6.94 1.77
CA CYS A 60 -8.94 8.13 1.92
C CYS A 60 -9.44 8.16 3.37
N SER A 61 -9.26 9.30 4.04
CA SER A 61 -9.80 9.55 5.37
C SER A 61 -10.78 10.72 5.28
N PRO A 62 -12.07 10.52 5.56
CA PRO A 62 -13.02 11.63 5.61
C PRO A 62 -12.63 12.57 6.75
N ASP A 63 -12.66 13.87 6.48
CA ASP A 63 -12.53 14.88 7.51
C ASP A 63 -13.71 14.90 8.48
N SER A 64 -13.59 15.72 9.52
CA SER A 64 -14.62 15.86 10.56
C SER A 64 -15.96 16.38 10.05
N ASP A 65 -16.00 17.09 8.92
CA ASP A 65 -17.21 17.62 8.29
C ASP A 65 -17.77 16.74 7.16
N GLY A 66 -17.10 15.63 6.84
CA GLY A 66 -17.50 14.66 5.82
C GLY A 66 -17.49 15.21 4.40
N ARG A 67 -16.79 16.32 4.16
CA ARG A 67 -16.82 17.08 2.88
C ARG A 67 -15.49 17.09 2.18
N HIS A 68 -14.40 17.05 2.93
CA HIS A 68 -13.07 16.85 2.39
C HIS A 68 -12.57 15.45 2.73
N SER A 69 -11.74 14.93 1.85
CA SER A 69 -11.06 13.66 2.04
C SER A 69 -9.58 13.96 1.93
N ALA A 70 -8.84 13.70 3.00
CA ALA A 70 -7.39 13.60 2.89
C ALA A 70 -7.08 12.24 2.26
N SER A 71 -6.26 12.25 1.22
CA SER A 71 -5.71 11.02 0.65
C SER A 71 -4.27 10.88 1.07
N ASP A 72 -3.91 9.67 1.53
CA ASP A 72 -2.53 9.27 1.78
C ASP A 72 -2.15 8.20 0.76
N HIS A 73 -0.91 8.27 0.26
CA HIS A 73 -0.38 7.31 -0.69
C HIS A 73 0.78 6.54 -0.06
N TYR A 74 0.85 5.25 -0.33
CA TYR A 74 1.86 4.35 0.21
C TYR A 74 2.44 3.48 -0.89
N VAL A 75 3.74 3.21 -0.81
CA VAL A 75 4.36 2.14 -1.58
C VAL A 75 4.57 0.93 -0.66
N VAL A 76 4.12 -0.23 -1.14
CA VAL A 76 4.39 -1.52 -0.53
C VAL A 76 5.41 -2.24 -1.40
N PHE A 77 6.63 -2.39 -0.90
CA PHE A 77 7.71 -3.06 -1.62
C PHE A 77 7.52 -4.57 -1.63
N GLY A 78 7.67 -5.17 -2.81
CA GLY A 78 7.77 -6.61 -2.95
C GLY A 78 8.91 -7.17 -2.09
N ARG A 79 8.72 -8.35 -1.51
CA ARG A 79 9.79 -9.01 -0.72
C ARG A 79 9.73 -10.54 -0.75
N ARG A 80 10.90 -11.17 -0.87
CA ARG A 80 11.04 -12.66 -0.87
C ARG A 80 10.82 -13.30 0.51
N GLY A 81 10.95 -12.51 1.59
CA GLY A 81 10.79 -12.98 2.97
C GLY A 81 9.34 -13.13 3.44
N GLY A 82 8.37 -12.67 2.63
CA GLY A 82 6.99 -12.48 3.07
C GLY A 82 6.85 -11.25 3.98
N PHE A 83 5.61 -10.99 4.40
CA PHE A 83 5.23 -9.89 5.29
C PHE A 83 4.85 -10.42 6.67
N ALA A 84 4.44 -9.53 7.57
CA ALA A 84 3.56 -9.91 8.66
C ALA A 84 2.16 -10.29 8.12
N ASP A 85 1.36 -10.98 8.93
CA ASP A 85 -0.04 -11.27 8.61
C ASP A 85 -0.90 -9.99 8.58
N VAL A 86 -0.50 -8.97 9.34
CA VAL A 86 -1.06 -7.62 9.33
C VAL A 86 0.04 -6.60 9.02
N VAL A 87 -0.23 -5.73 8.07
CA VAL A 87 0.63 -4.63 7.67
C VAL A 87 -0.12 -3.32 7.97
N GLU A 88 0.39 -2.55 8.93
CA GLU A 88 -0.20 -1.28 9.35
C GLU A 88 0.47 -0.12 8.61
N LEU A 89 -0.33 0.65 7.85
CA LEU A 89 0.20 1.78 7.06
C LEU A 89 0.72 2.94 7.93
N ALA A 90 0.41 2.96 9.23
CA ALA A 90 0.95 3.94 10.17
C ALA A 90 2.43 3.70 10.56
N HIS A 91 3.02 2.56 10.17
CA HIS A 91 4.39 2.19 10.55
C HIS A 91 5.31 2.22 9.32
N THR A 92 5.84 3.41 9.01
CA THR A 92 6.64 3.67 7.80
C THR A 92 8.11 3.94 8.14
N ASP A 93 8.76 3.01 8.84
CA ASP A 93 10.20 3.12 9.14
C ASP A 93 11.11 2.56 8.03
N GLY A 94 10.52 2.06 6.93
CA GLY A 94 11.23 1.43 5.80
C GLY A 94 11.78 0.03 6.09
N GLY A 95 11.80 -0.43 7.35
CA GLY A 95 12.24 -1.78 7.73
C GLY A 95 11.22 -2.87 7.36
N ASP A 96 9.96 -2.48 7.28
CA ASP A 96 8.84 -3.38 7.01
C ASP A 96 8.47 -3.50 5.52
N GLY A 97 9.18 -2.76 4.66
CA GLY A 97 8.88 -2.69 3.22
C GLY A 97 7.71 -1.75 2.89
N LEU A 98 7.44 -0.77 3.76
CA LEU A 98 6.46 0.28 3.57
C LEU A 98 7.15 1.65 3.51
N LEU A 99 6.68 2.50 2.60
CA LEU A 99 7.00 3.92 2.58
C LEU A 99 5.72 4.75 2.50
N HIS A 100 5.66 5.82 3.29
CA HIS A 100 4.69 6.90 3.08
C HIS A 100 5.13 7.72 1.86
N ALA A 101 4.19 8.20 1.04
CA ALA A 101 4.54 9.03 -0.12
C ALA A 101 5.22 10.35 0.28
N ASP A 102 4.87 10.93 1.43
CA ASP A 102 5.55 12.13 1.95
C ASP A 102 7.02 11.86 2.33
N ASP A 103 7.39 10.60 2.57
CA ASP A 103 8.77 10.17 2.80
C ASP A 103 9.50 9.82 1.48
N LEU A 104 8.80 9.81 0.34
CA LEU A 104 9.39 9.72 -1.01
C LEU A 104 9.98 11.08 -1.40
N ALA A 105 11.12 11.45 -0.81
CA ALA A 105 11.84 12.67 -1.19
C ALA A 105 12.47 12.62 -2.60
N LEU A 106 12.12 11.65 -3.47
CA LEU A 106 12.66 11.53 -4.82
C LEU A 106 11.58 11.07 -5.80
N ALA A 107 11.33 11.91 -6.82
CA ALA A 107 10.69 11.59 -8.09
C ALA A 107 9.17 11.83 -8.27
N PHE A 108 8.66 12.96 -7.79
CA PHE A 108 7.70 13.74 -8.59
C PHE A 108 8.03 15.21 -8.39
N ASP A 109 8.96 15.74 -9.19
CA ASP A 109 8.88 17.17 -9.51
C ASP A 109 7.54 17.34 -10.22
N ASP A 110 6.53 17.75 -9.47
CA ASP A 110 5.28 18.26 -9.96
C ASP A 110 5.58 19.51 -10.79
N ASP A 111 5.83 19.31 -12.08
CA ASP A 111 5.77 20.37 -13.09
C ASP A 111 4.31 20.81 -13.26
N THR A 112 3.79 21.54 -12.26
CA THR A 112 2.53 22.29 -12.38
C THR A 112 2.56 23.70 -11.79
N THR A 113 3.72 24.36 -11.67
CA THR A 113 3.70 25.84 -11.60
C THR A 113 3.59 26.43 -13.01
N THR A 114 2.39 26.38 -13.57
CA THR A 114 1.94 27.32 -14.58
C THR A 114 2.03 28.76 -14.05
N GLY A 115 2.85 29.58 -14.70
CA GLY A 115 2.83 31.04 -14.85
C GLY A 115 2.27 31.95 -13.75
N ALA A 116 3.13 32.85 -13.26
CA ALA A 116 2.78 34.26 -13.03
C ALA A 116 4.03 35.16 -12.95
N ASN A 117 4.01 36.20 -13.78
CA ASN A 117 4.85 37.41 -13.88
C ASN A 117 6.20 37.33 -14.61
#